data_AF-A0A415HSQ6-F1
#
_entry.id   AF-A0A415HSQ6-F1
#
_cell.length_a   1.000
_cell.length_b   1.000
_cell.length_c   1.000
_cell.angle_alpha   90.00
_cell.angle_beta   90.00
_cell.angle_gamma   90.00
#
_symmetry.space_group_name_H-M   'P 1'
#
loop_
_entity.id
_entity.type
_entity.pdbx_description
1 polymer ?
#
loop_
_entity_poly.entity_id
_entity_poly.type
_entity_poly.pdbx_seq_one_letter_code
_entity_poly.pdbx_strand_id
1 'polypeptide(L)'
;MKKAAVVVLLLAGVAAVAGEAGIMDGFGNFVADVQAEDELPDNEKAQNESEEVTGEEEDSASQIDTSITIEAGSRIAVVSKATDGEYWKLVHRGMEDAVKDINTAYDFSSDDAVTMTFEGPSDEQDVETQINTLDAVIAENPTVLCMSAGDIESCQAQLEAASENGIPVVVFDSNVNEDELVAAFRGTDNTYVGKLAAEKLADAIGGSGKIAVFSAQEKTESSQKRVGGFKETLMEYPDITIVSELYTDKVDDMETAMADVLNRYPDLSGVFCTNEDVSDLYLGLDKGEKAPVMVGVDATTVQQKAIADGQELGTVSQDPYAIGYQTIIAAAQAMSTDVQKAAEVEKNVLLEPEWIDASNISDETNSNYLYSK
;
A
#
# COMPACT_ATOMS: atom_id res chain seq x y z
N MET A 1 40.04 -11.50 -42.10
CA MET A 1 41.06 -10.42 -42.07
C MET A 1 40.90 -9.71 -40.71
N LYS A 2 41.93 -9.61 -39.87
CA LYS A 2 42.80 -8.42 -39.68
C LYS A 2 41.99 -7.11 -39.49
N LYS A 3 42.08 -6.35 -38.39
CA LYS A 3 42.98 -6.31 -37.20
C LYS A 3 42.14 -5.86 -35.96
N ALA A 4 42.46 -6.00 -34.67
CA ALA A 4 43.71 -6.16 -33.89
C ALA A 4 44.55 -4.87 -33.64
N ALA A 5 44.47 -4.31 -32.43
CA ALA A 5 45.39 -3.30 -31.87
C ALA A 5 45.37 -3.38 -30.32
N VAL A 6 46.54 -3.22 -29.66
CA VAL A 6 46.73 -3.40 -28.21
C VAL A 6 47.83 -2.45 -27.68
N VAL A 7 47.54 -1.63 -26.66
CA VAL A 7 48.46 -0.88 -25.75
C VAL A 7 47.67 -0.59 -24.45
N VAL A 8 48.02 -0.92 -23.20
CA VAL A 8 49.15 -1.60 -22.52
C VAL A 8 50.30 -0.74 -21.93
N LEU A 9 50.27 -0.67 -20.58
CA LEU A 9 51.35 -0.54 -19.57
C LEU A 9 51.93 0.82 -19.09
N LEU A 10 52.41 0.72 -17.83
CA LEU A 10 53.34 1.55 -17.02
C LEU A 10 52.81 2.82 -16.30
N LEU A 11 53.29 3.20 -15.10
CA LEU A 11 53.71 2.46 -13.87
C LEU A 11 54.14 3.45 -12.75
N ALA A 12 53.84 3.12 -11.47
CA ALA A 12 54.42 3.69 -10.23
C ALA A 12 54.20 5.21 -9.97
N GLY A 13 54.35 5.75 -8.74
CA GLY A 13 54.60 5.15 -7.40
C GLY A 13 55.45 6.08 -6.50
N VAL A 14 55.57 5.78 -5.18
CA VAL A 14 56.45 6.44 -4.16
C VAL A 14 55.94 7.87 -3.75
N ALA A 15 55.40 8.14 -2.54
CA ALA A 15 55.94 8.14 -1.16
C ALA A 15 56.84 9.37 -0.80
N ALA A 16 56.96 9.89 0.43
CA ALA A 16 56.16 9.85 1.68
C ALA A 16 56.76 10.77 2.79
N VAL A 17 56.08 10.88 3.95
CA VAL A 17 56.54 11.27 5.32
C VAL A 17 56.82 12.77 5.64
N ALA A 18 56.40 13.16 6.87
CA ALA A 18 56.77 14.32 7.71
C ALA A 18 56.40 15.76 7.24
N GLY A 19 56.02 16.69 8.12
CA GLY A 19 55.64 16.60 9.54
C GLY A 19 56.38 17.58 10.46
N GLU A 20 55.66 18.32 11.31
CA GLU A 20 56.23 19.15 12.40
C GLU A 20 55.18 19.46 13.49
N ALA A 21 55.60 19.95 14.65
CA ALA A 21 54.74 20.24 15.80
C ALA A 21 55.14 21.57 16.49
N GLY A 22 54.17 22.25 17.13
CA GLY A 22 54.42 23.51 17.85
C GLY A 22 53.35 23.79 18.91
N ILE A 23 53.77 24.22 20.10
CA ILE A 23 52.95 24.45 21.30
C ILE A 23 53.21 25.87 21.82
N MET A 24 52.15 26.57 22.27
CA MET A 24 52.09 27.53 23.41
C MET A 24 50.58 27.90 23.59
N ASP A 25 49.94 27.82 24.75
CA ASP A 25 50.20 28.43 26.08
C ASP A 25 49.86 29.94 26.10
N GLY A 26 49.02 30.50 27.00
CA GLY A 26 48.30 29.93 28.16
C GLY A 26 47.37 30.95 28.85
N PHE A 27 47.05 30.74 30.15
CA PHE A 27 46.11 31.49 31.02
C PHE A 27 44.60 31.31 30.68
N GLY A 28 43.64 31.24 31.63
CA GLY A 28 43.64 31.39 33.10
C GLY A 28 42.42 32.25 33.53
N ASN A 29 41.65 32.00 34.60
CA ASN A 29 41.92 31.22 35.82
C ASN A 29 40.61 30.91 36.61
N PHE A 30 40.53 29.77 37.34
CA PHE A 30 39.85 29.47 38.64
C PHE A 30 38.40 29.98 38.95
N VAL A 31 37.57 29.38 39.83
CA VAL A 31 37.71 28.58 41.09
C VAL A 31 36.59 27.48 41.07
N ALA A 32 36.82 26.18 41.29
CA ALA A 32 36.84 25.43 42.58
C ALA A 32 35.60 25.64 43.52
N ASP A 33 35.09 24.67 44.29
CA ASP A 33 35.54 23.29 44.61
C ASP A 33 34.38 22.42 45.17
N VAL A 34 34.57 21.09 45.29
CA VAL A 34 34.04 20.13 46.32
C VAL A 34 34.26 18.67 45.86
N GLN A 35 34.61 17.78 46.80
CA GLN A 35 34.79 16.32 46.61
C GLN A 35 33.97 15.51 47.65
N ALA A 36 33.88 14.17 47.47
CA ALA A 36 33.42 13.15 48.43
C ALA A 36 31.90 13.20 48.78
N GLU A 37 31.20 12.16 49.25
CA GLU A 37 31.36 10.69 49.48
C GLU A 37 29.92 10.14 49.76
N ASP A 38 29.47 8.91 49.51
CA ASP A 38 29.95 7.70 48.78
C ASP A 38 28.71 6.74 48.55
N GLU A 39 28.93 5.49 48.13
CA GLU A 39 27.98 4.33 48.08
C GLU A 39 26.91 4.23 46.94
N LEU A 40 26.66 2.98 46.51
CA LEU A 40 25.61 2.52 45.59
C LEU A 40 24.43 1.91 46.35
N PRO A 41 23.25 1.78 45.70
CA PRO A 41 22.70 0.42 45.58
C PRO A 41 22.22 0.05 44.17
N ASP A 42 22.12 -1.26 43.93
CA ASP A 42 21.58 -1.86 42.72
C ASP A 42 20.04 -1.74 42.58
N ASN A 43 19.58 -2.05 41.36
CA ASN A 43 18.27 -2.62 41.02
C ASN A 43 17.05 -1.67 41.03
N GLU A 44 16.61 -1.31 39.82
CA GLU A 44 15.37 -1.92 39.30
C GLU A 44 15.37 -1.98 37.77
N LYS A 45 14.80 -3.05 37.20
CA LYS A 45 14.50 -3.13 35.77
C LYS A 45 13.15 -2.48 35.54
N ALA A 46 13.10 -1.39 34.78
CA ALA A 46 11.85 -0.98 34.14
C ALA A 46 11.44 -2.09 33.16
N GLN A 47 10.35 -2.80 33.47
CA GLN A 47 9.70 -3.68 32.52
C GLN A 47 8.92 -2.81 31.53
N ASN A 48 9.04 -3.07 30.23
CA ASN A 48 8.00 -2.66 29.29
C ASN A 48 6.80 -3.56 29.57
N GLU A 49 5.87 -3.08 30.39
CA GLU A 49 4.53 -3.62 30.44
C GLU A 49 3.82 -3.14 29.17
N SER A 50 3.73 -4.02 28.18
CA SER A 50 2.77 -3.88 27.10
C SER A 50 1.37 -3.92 27.71
N GLU A 51 0.56 -2.87 27.50
CA GLU A 51 -0.84 -2.89 27.93
C GLU A 51 -1.58 -3.98 27.15
N GLU A 52 -1.91 -5.08 27.81
CA GLU A 52 -2.81 -6.11 27.27
C GLU A 52 -4.20 -5.48 27.10
N VAL A 53 -4.49 -5.04 25.87
CA VAL A 53 -5.83 -4.65 25.43
C VAL A 53 -6.70 -5.91 25.43
N THR A 54 -7.25 -6.22 26.60
CA THR A 54 -8.16 -7.34 26.85
C THR A 54 -9.57 -7.02 26.32
N GLY A 55 -9.63 -6.76 25.01
CA GLY A 55 -10.83 -7.09 24.25
C GLY A 55 -11.02 -8.60 24.25
N GLU A 56 -12.27 -9.05 24.15
CA GLU A 56 -12.54 -10.45 23.84
C GLU A 56 -12.20 -10.63 22.36
N GLU A 57 -11.01 -11.19 22.05
CA GLU A 57 -10.73 -11.71 20.71
C GLU A 57 -11.80 -12.76 20.40
N GLU A 58 -12.72 -12.44 19.47
CA GLU A 58 -13.51 -13.48 18.82
C GLU A 58 -12.51 -14.42 18.14
N ASP A 59 -12.55 -15.70 18.50
CA ASP A 59 -11.64 -16.73 18.01
C ASP A 59 -11.74 -16.84 16.49
N SER A 60 -10.91 -16.09 15.76
CA SER A 60 -10.95 -15.95 14.30
C SER A 60 -10.54 -17.26 13.62
N ALA A 61 -9.66 -18.03 14.25
CA ALA A 61 -9.36 -19.41 13.86
C ALA A 61 -10.61 -20.32 13.93
N SER A 62 -11.53 -20.11 14.88
CA SER A 62 -12.81 -20.85 14.92
C SER A 62 -13.76 -20.54 13.75
N GLN A 63 -13.53 -19.46 12.99
CA GLN A 63 -14.32 -19.10 11.81
C GLN A 63 -13.76 -19.68 10.50
N ILE A 64 -12.59 -20.34 10.53
CA ILE A 64 -11.98 -20.97 9.36
C ILE A 64 -12.78 -22.21 8.93
N ASP A 65 -13.16 -22.30 7.65
CA ASP A 65 -13.86 -23.47 7.09
C ASP A 65 -12.92 -24.68 6.97
N THR A 66 -12.78 -25.43 8.06
CA THR A 66 -12.01 -26.69 8.13
C THR A 66 -12.63 -27.84 7.31
N SER A 67 -13.66 -27.60 6.48
CA SER A 67 -14.16 -28.57 5.50
C SER A 67 -13.39 -28.59 4.18
N ILE A 68 -12.55 -27.59 3.89
CA ILE A 68 -11.60 -27.62 2.76
C ILE A 68 -10.34 -28.41 3.14
N THR A 69 -9.65 -29.01 2.17
CA THR A 69 -8.50 -29.91 2.45
C THR A 69 -7.18 -29.30 1.99
N ILE A 70 -6.52 -28.58 2.89
CA ILE A 70 -5.18 -27.99 2.69
C ILE A 70 -4.09 -29.06 2.88
N GLU A 71 -3.03 -29.04 2.06
CA GLU A 71 -1.86 -29.91 2.23
C GLU A 71 -0.89 -29.30 3.26
N ALA A 72 -0.39 -30.12 4.19
CA ALA A 72 0.58 -29.69 5.20
C ALA A 72 1.88 -29.17 4.54
N GLY A 73 2.42 -28.06 5.04
CA GLY A 73 3.58 -27.38 4.45
C GLY A 73 3.28 -26.59 3.17
N SER A 74 2.01 -26.35 2.83
CA SER A 74 1.63 -25.54 1.66
C SER A 74 2.25 -24.14 1.70
N ARG A 75 2.68 -23.64 0.54
CA ARG A 75 3.19 -22.27 0.38
C ARG A 75 2.19 -21.42 -0.38
N ILE A 76 1.74 -20.35 0.26
CA ILE A 76 1.19 -19.17 -0.40
C ILE A 76 2.38 -18.28 -0.80
N ALA A 77 2.37 -17.73 -2.00
CA ALA A 77 3.29 -16.65 -2.36
C ALA A 77 2.47 -15.43 -2.79
N VAL A 78 2.77 -14.26 -2.22
CA VAL A 78 2.08 -13.00 -2.51
C VAL A 78 3.02 -12.07 -3.23
N VAL A 79 2.64 -11.61 -4.43
CA VAL A 79 3.37 -10.58 -5.17
C VAL A 79 2.50 -9.32 -5.28
N SER A 80 2.72 -8.39 -4.37
CA SER A 80 2.05 -7.09 -4.35
C SER A 80 2.57 -6.17 -5.47
N LYS A 81 1.80 -5.12 -5.79
CA LYS A 81 2.30 -4.02 -6.65
C LYS A 81 3.16 -3.01 -5.88
N ALA A 82 3.07 -2.96 -4.55
CA ALA A 82 4.02 -2.27 -3.69
C ALA A 82 4.10 -2.93 -2.30
N THR A 83 5.21 -2.73 -1.60
CA THR A 83 5.48 -3.30 -0.26
C THR A 83 5.70 -2.24 0.83
N ASP A 84 6.07 -1.01 0.44
CA ASP A 84 6.01 0.19 1.28
C ASP A 84 4.64 0.90 1.13
N GLY A 85 4.31 1.87 2.00
CA GLY A 85 2.98 2.50 2.14
C GLY A 85 2.35 2.27 3.53
N GLU A 86 1.24 2.94 3.88
CA GLU A 86 0.45 2.59 5.08
C GLU A 86 -0.56 1.48 4.72
N TYR A 87 -1.27 1.62 3.60
CA TYR A 87 -2.18 0.63 3.02
C TYR A 87 -1.55 -0.77 2.96
N TRP A 88 -0.38 -0.91 2.33
CA TRP A 88 0.28 -2.19 2.08
C TRP A 88 0.72 -2.90 3.37
N LYS A 89 1.01 -2.16 4.44
CA LYS A 89 1.31 -2.74 5.76
C LYS A 89 0.08 -3.34 6.42
N LEU A 90 -1.09 -2.71 6.28
CA LEU A 90 -2.36 -3.31 6.74
C LEU A 90 -2.77 -4.51 5.88
N VAL A 91 -2.59 -4.46 4.56
CA VAL A 91 -2.82 -5.63 3.68
C VAL A 91 -1.93 -6.80 4.12
N HIS A 92 -0.62 -6.58 4.26
CA HIS A 92 0.31 -7.63 4.70
C HIS A 92 -0.08 -8.20 6.07
N ARG A 93 -0.40 -7.34 7.05
CA ARG A 93 -0.85 -7.78 8.38
C ARG A 93 -2.10 -8.66 8.30
N GLY A 94 -3.11 -8.26 7.52
CA GLY A 94 -4.32 -9.04 7.33
C GLY A 94 -4.04 -10.43 6.75
N MET A 95 -3.03 -10.52 5.87
CA MET A 95 -2.55 -11.79 5.35
C MET A 95 -1.79 -12.62 6.41
N GLU A 96 -0.89 -12.01 7.20
CA GLU A 96 -0.17 -12.68 8.30
C GLU A 96 -1.12 -13.26 9.35
N ASP A 97 -2.10 -12.47 9.80
CA ASP A 97 -3.10 -12.89 10.79
C ASP A 97 -3.99 -14.03 10.23
N ALA A 98 -4.40 -13.98 8.95
CA ALA A 98 -5.13 -15.08 8.31
C ALA A 98 -4.30 -16.39 8.19
N VAL A 99 -3.00 -16.30 7.89
CA VAL A 99 -2.11 -17.48 7.85
C VAL A 99 -1.92 -18.09 9.24
N LYS A 100 -1.79 -17.24 10.27
CA LYS A 100 -1.77 -17.67 11.69
C LYS A 100 -3.06 -18.39 12.08
N ASP A 101 -4.21 -17.87 11.66
CA ASP A 101 -5.52 -18.42 12.04
C ASP A 101 -5.82 -19.73 11.30
N ILE A 102 -5.43 -19.87 10.03
CA ILE A 102 -5.47 -21.16 9.29
C ILE A 102 -4.59 -22.21 9.98
N ASN A 103 -3.33 -21.87 10.31
CA ASN A 103 -2.45 -22.82 11.00
C ASN A 103 -3.03 -23.26 12.35
N THR A 104 -3.62 -22.32 13.09
CA THR A 104 -4.30 -22.60 14.37
C THR A 104 -5.52 -23.51 14.20
N ALA A 105 -6.37 -23.26 13.20
CA ALA A 105 -7.58 -24.03 12.94
C ALA A 105 -7.31 -25.48 12.48
N TYR A 106 -6.18 -25.72 11.82
CA TYR A 106 -5.76 -27.04 11.32
C TYR A 106 -4.78 -27.79 12.25
N ASP A 107 -4.38 -27.20 13.39
CA ASP A 107 -3.32 -27.72 14.29
C ASP A 107 -1.96 -27.92 13.56
N PHE A 108 -1.72 -27.12 12.51
CA PHE A 108 -0.49 -27.16 11.72
C PHE A 108 0.64 -26.39 12.41
N SER A 109 1.82 -27.00 12.48
CA SER A 109 2.99 -26.37 13.09
C SER A 109 4.31 -26.96 12.58
N SER A 110 5.41 -26.24 12.78
CA SER A 110 6.76 -26.65 12.35
C SER A 110 6.79 -26.96 10.84
N ASP A 111 7.20 -28.17 10.43
CA ASP A 111 7.30 -28.58 9.03
C ASP A 111 5.93 -28.71 8.33
N ASP A 112 4.83 -28.84 9.09
CA ASP A 112 3.46 -28.97 8.57
C ASP A 112 2.78 -27.60 8.34
N ALA A 113 3.40 -26.49 8.76
CA ALA A 113 2.80 -25.16 8.73
C ALA A 113 2.55 -24.63 7.30
N VAL A 114 1.39 -24.02 7.06
CA VAL A 114 1.14 -23.17 5.90
C VAL A 114 2.04 -21.94 6.01
N THR A 115 2.82 -21.67 4.95
CA THR A 115 3.78 -20.56 4.89
C THR A 115 3.36 -19.52 3.87
N MET A 116 3.83 -18.29 4.04
CA MET A 116 3.59 -17.18 3.13
C MET A 116 4.90 -16.43 2.84
N THR A 117 5.08 -15.97 1.61
CA THR A 117 5.98 -14.84 1.30
C THR A 117 5.18 -13.64 0.82
N PHE A 118 5.63 -12.42 1.14
CA PHE A 118 5.05 -11.17 0.66
C PHE A 118 6.16 -10.34 0.02
N GLU A 119 6.05 -10.19 -1.29
CA GLU A 119 7.13 -9.71 -2.16
C GLU A 119 6.57 -8.72 -3.19
N GLY A 120 7.45 -7.96 -3.84
CA GLY A 120 7.09 -6.91 -4.80
C GLY A 120 8.11 -5.77 -4.78
N PRO A 121 7.90 -4.71 -5.60
CA PRO A 121 8.71 -3.50 -5.52
C PRO A 121 8.34 -2.65 -4.28
N SER A 122 9.07 -1.56 -4.06
CA SER A 122 8.74 -0.53 -3.07
C SER A 122 7.90 0.63 -3.64
N ASP A 123 7.62 0.64 -4.95
CA ASP A 123 6.91 1.69 -5.69
C ASP A 123 5.93 1.02 -6.66
N GLU A 124 4.65 1.42 -6.62
CA GLU A 124 3.58 0.88 -7.48
C GLU A 124 3.89 0.98 -8.99
N GLN A 125 4.79 1.88 -9.37
CA GLN A 125 5.12 2.16 -10.76
C GLN A 125 6.12 1.15 -11.35
N ASP A 126 6.93 0.48 -10.51
CA ASP A 126 7.98 -0.47 -10.92
C ASP A 126 7.42 -1.86 -11.26
N VAL A 127 6.68 -1.88 -12.35
CA VAL A 127 6.10 -3.09 -12.95
C VAL A 127 7.20 -4.02 -13.52
N GLU A 128 8.39 -3.51 -13.84
CA GLU A 128 9.51 -4.38 -14.27
C GLU A 128 9.98 -5.25 -13.09
N THR A 129 10.19 -4.67 -11.90
CA THR A 129 10.50 -5.47 -10.70
C THR A 129 9.36 -6.42 -10.34
N GLN A 130 8.08 -5.99 -10.40
CA GLN A 130 6.95 -6.89 -10.15
C GLN A 130 6.95 -8.11 -11.09
N ILE A 131 7.16 -7.92 -12.39
CA ILE A 131 7.21 -9.01 -13.37
C ILE A 131 8.36 -9.98 -13.07
N ASN A 132 9.56 -9.46 -12.75
CA ASN A 132 10.70 -10.29 -12.38
C ASN A 132 10.45 -11.10 -11.09
N THR A 133 9.73 -10.54 -10.11
CA THR A 133 9.32 -11.25 -8.89
C THR A 133 8.27 -12.33 -9.19
N LEU A 134 7.26 -12.05 -10.03
CA LEU A 134 6.28 -13.05 -10.47
C LEU A 134 6.95 -14.25 -11.16
N ASP A 135 7.85 -13.99 -12.12
CA ASP A 135 8.61 -15.03 -12.84
C ASP A 135 9.44 -15.90 -11.88
N ALA A 136 10.08 -15.28 -10.87
CA ALA A 136 10.85 -15.99 -9.85
C ALA A 136 9.97 -16.85 -8.94
N VAL A 137 8.88 -16.28 -8.41
CA VAL A 137 7.92 -16.95 -7.52
C VAL A 137 7.25 -18.13 -8.23
N ILE A 138 6.81 -17.98 -9.48
CA ILE A 138 6.21 -19.06 -10.26
C ILE A 138 7.22 -20.21 -10.47
N ALA A 139 8.49 -19.90 -10.70
CA ALA A 139 9.56 -20.90 -10.85
C ALA A 139 9.88 -21.67 -9.55
N GLU A 140 9.47 -21.17 -8.38
CA GLU A 140 9.55 -21.86 -7.09
C GLU A 140 8.35 -22.78 -6.81
N ASN A 141 7.32 -22.77 -7.69
CA ASN A 141 6.13 -23.61 -7.65
C ASN A 141 5.39 -23.60 -6.28
N PRO A 142 4.91 -22.44 -5.80
CA PRO A 142 4.02 -22.36 -4.64
C PRO A 142 2.70 -23.11 -4.86
N THR A 143 2.00 -23.44 -3.78
CA THR A 143 0.68 -24.11 -3.83
C THR A 143 -0.41 -23.16 -4.36
N VAL A 144 -0.25 -21.85 -4.18
CA VAL A 144 -1.13 -20.79 -4.70
C VAL A 144 -0.36 -19.47 -4.81
N LEU A 145 -0.62 -18.72 -5.89
CA LEU A 145 -0.11 -17.38 -6.11
C LEU A 145 -1.20 -16.35 -5.77
N CYS A 146 -0.88 -15.37 -4.94
CA CYS A 146 -1.68 -14.17 -4.73
C CYS A 146 -0.97 -12.99 -5.41
N MET A 147 -1.68 -12.10 -6.10
CA MET A 147 -1.05 -10.91 -6.70
C MET A 147 -1.95 -9.68 -6.78
N SER A 148 -1.36 -8.48 -6.74
CA SER A 148 -2.04 -7.22 -7.06
C SER A 148 -1.38 -6.62 -8.29
N ALA A 149 -2.13 -6.27 -9.32
CA ALA A 149 -1.56 -5.85 -10.60
C ALA A 149 -1.20 -4.35 -10.61
N GLY A 150 0.10 -4.03 -10.78
CA GLY A 150 0.59 -2.68 -11.06
C GLY A 150 0.34 -2.22 -12.50
N ASP A 151 -0.08 -3.13 -13.39
CA ASP A 151 -0.51 -2.87 -14.76
C ASP A 151 -1.51 -3.96 -15.18
N ILE A 152 -2.69 -3.55 -15.67
CA ILE A 152 -3.82 -4.45 -15.98
C ILE A 152 -3.57 -5.38 -17.19
N GLU A 153 -2.67 -5.01 -18.11
CA GLU A 153 -2.37 -5.80 -19.32
C GLU A 153 -1.07 -6.62 -19.21
N SER A 154 -0.09 -6.16 -18.44
CA SER A 154 1.29 -6.65 -18.52
C SER A 154 1.55 -8.02 -17.91
N CYS A 155 0.67 -8.52 -17.02
CA CYS A 155 0.87 -9.78 -16.31
C CYS A 155 0.35 -11.04 -17.02
N GLN A 156 -0.16 -10.94 -18.26
CA GLN A 156 -0.78 -12.07 -18.96
C GLN A 156 0.14 -13.31 -19.04
N ALA A 157 1.42 -13.11 -19.38
CA ALA A 157 2.37 -14.22 -19.51
C ALA A 157 2.62 -14.97 -18.19
N GLN A 158 2.54 -14.27 -17.06
CA GLN A 158 2.69 -14.82 -15.72
C GLN A 158 1.45 -15.62 -15.30
N LEU A 159 0.25 -15.14 -15.66
CA LEU A 159 -1.00 -15.90 -15.46
C LEU A 159 -1.02 -17.18 -16.30
N GLU A 160 -0.59 -17.10 -17.56
CA GLU A 160 -0.44 -18.26 -18.44
C GLU A 160 0.59 -19.26 -17.87
N ALA A 161 1.76 -18.78 -17.40
CA ALA A 161 2.78 -19.62 -16.80
C ALA A 161 2.34 -20.26 -15.45
N ALA A 162 1.61 -19.53 -14.61
CA ALA A 162 1.02 -20.10 -13.39
C ALA A 162 0.03 -21.22 -13.74
N SER A 163 -0.87 -20.97 -14.70
CA SER A 163 -1.84 -21.95 -15.19
C SER A 163 -1.19 -23.18 -15.85
N GLU A 164 -0.10 -23.03 -16.61
CA GLU A 164 0.63 -24.16 -17.21
C GLU A 164 1.29 -25.06 -16.15
N ASN A 165 1.71 -24.49 -15.01
CA ASN A 165 2.23 -25.26 -13.86
C ASN A 165 1.13 -25.76 -12.92
N GLY A 166 -0.13 -25.38 -13.15
CA GLY A 166 -1.27 -25.77 -12.29
C GLY A 166 -1.38 -24.99 -10.98
N ILE A 167 -0.72 -23.82 -10.89
CA ILE A 167 -0.76 -22.93 -9.73
C ILE A 167 -2.01 -22.05 -9.85
N PRO A 168 -2.99 -22.14 -8.92
CA PRO A 168 -4.12 -21.23 -8.91
C PRO A 168 -3.68 -19.80 -8.57
N VAL A 169 -4.31 -18.81 -9.21
CA VAL A 169 -4.04 -17.39 -8.97
C VAL A 169 -5.23 -16.70 -8.31
N VAL A 170 -4.99 -16.06 -7.18
CA VAL A 170 -5.91 -15.12 -6.53
C VAL A 170 -5.40 -13.71 -6.75
N VAL A 171 -6.25 -12.78 -7.18
CA VAL A 171 -5.88 -11.39 -7.43
C VAL A 171 -6.49 -10.49 -6.35
N PHE A 172 -5.78 -9.44 -5.93
CA PHE A 172 -6.26 -8.52 -4.89
C PHE A 172 -5.96 -7.05 -5.21
N ASP A 173 -6.66 -6.12 -4.57
CA ASP A 173 -6.61 -4.65 -4.78
C ASP A 173 -6.95 -4.16 -6.21
N SER A 174 -6.07 -4.47 -7.17
CA SER A 174 -6.08 -4.03 -8.56
C SER A 174 -6.05 -5.25 -9.46
N ASN A 175 -7.12 -5.44 -10.23
CA ASN A 175 -7.30 -6.65 -11.03
C ASN A 175 -6.50 -6.65 -12.34
N VAL A 176 -6.42 -7.82 -12.98
CA VAL A 176 -5.88 -8.05 -14.33
C VAL A 176 -7.00 -8.06 -15.38
N ASN A 177 -6.65 -7.89 -16.66
CA ASN A 177 -7.61 -7.98 -17.77
C ASN A 177 -8.06 -9.43 -18.07
N GLU A 178 -7.25 -10.43 -17.75
CA GLU A 178 -7.51 -11.84 -18.07
C GLU A 178 -8.23 -12.57 -16.91
N ASP A 179 -9.56 -12.39 -16.85
CA ASP A 179 -10.42 -12.99 -15.85
C ASP A 179 -10.50 -14.53 -15.96
N GLU A 180 -10.28 -15.17 -17.13
CA GLU A 180 -10.43 -16.65 -17.24
C GLU A 180 -9.33 -17.43 -16.50
N LEU A 181 -8.18 -16.82 -16.22
CA LEU A 181 -7.06 -17.44 -15.48
C LEU A 181 -7.05 -17.12 -13.98
N VAL A 182 -7.95 -16.25 -13.51
CA VAL A 182 -8.07 -15.86 -12.09
C VAL A 182 -9.09 -16.75 -11.39
N ALA A 183 -8.68 -17.42 -10.30
CA ALA A 183 -9.57 -18.22 -9.47
C ALA A 183 -10.49 -17.35 -8.60
N ALA A 184 -9.97 -16.27 -8.04
CA ALA A 184 -10.73 -15.32 -7.22
C ALA A 184 -10.11 -13.91 -7.21
N PHE A 185 -10.94 -12.87 -7.10
CA PHE A 185 -10.55 -11.48 -6.86
C PHE A 185 -11.05 -10.97 -5.50
N ARG A 186 -10.21 -10.20 -4.79
CA ARG A 186 -10.50 -9.57 -3.48
C ARG A 186 -10.06 -8.11 -3.45
N GLY A 187 -10.99 -7.17 -3.45
CA GLY A 187 -10.66 -5.74 -3.43
C GLY A 187 -11.88 -4.87 -3.21
N THR A 188 -11.70 -3.56 -3.10
CA THR A 188 -12.80 -2.61 -2.92
C THR A 188 -13.65 -2.46 -4.19
N ASP A 189 -14.94 -2.11 -4.07
CA ASP A 189 -15.68 -1.56 -5.22
C ASP A 189 -15.14 -0.16 -5.58
N ASN A 190 -14.05 -0.17 -6.35
CA ASN A 190 -13.38 1.02 -6.85
C ASN A 190 -14.28 1.90 -7.74
N THR A 191 -15.38 1.36 -8.30
CA THR A 191 -16.37 2.17 -9.04
C THR A 191 -17.22 2.98 -8.06
N TYR A 192 -17.68 2.34 -6.98
CA TYR A 192 -18.42 3.02 -5.91
C TYR A 192 -17.55 4.05 -5.17
N VAL A 193 -16.25 3.76 -4.95
CA VAL A 193 -15.26 4.74 -4.43
C VAL A 193 -15.32 6.04 -5.22
N GLY A 194 -15.21 5.94 -6.55
CA GLY A 194 -15.27 7.11 -7.45
C GLY A 194 -16.60 7.87 -7.36
N LYS A 195 -17.72 7.15 -7.32
CA LYS A 195 -19.07 7.75 -7.25
C LYS A 195 -19.28 8.52 -5.94
N LEU A 196 -18.95 7.89 -4.81
CA LEU A 196 -19.05 8.50 -3.48
C LEU A 196 -18.15 9.73 -3.36
N ALA A 197 -16.91 9.67 -3.85
CA ALA A 197 -16.01 10.84 -3.87
C ALA A 197 -16.56 11.99 -4.73
N ALA A 198 -17.19 11.69 -5.88
CA ALA A 198 -17.81 12.70 -6.73
C ALA A 198 -19.03 13.36 -6.07
N GLU A 199 -19.92 12.60 -5.44
CA GLU A 199 -21.08 13.14 -4.70
C GLU A 199 -20.62 14.09 -3.59
N LYS A 200 -19.67 13.65 -2.76
CA LYS A 200 -19.14 14.41 -1.63
C LYS A 200 -18.46 15.70 -2.07
N LEU A 201 -17.64 15.65 -3.12
CA LEU A 201 -16.98 16.84 -3.66
C LEU A 201 -18.00 17.80 -4.30
N ALA A 202 -18.97 17.28 -5.04
CA ALA A 202 -19.99 18.08 -5.73
C ALA A 202 -20.90 18.84 -4.75
N ASP A 203 -21.38 18.17 -3.70
CA ASP A 203 -22.16 18.82 -2.63
C ASP A 203 -21.35 19.90 -1.91
N ALA A 204 -20.08 19.61 -1.58
CA ALA A 204 -19.22 20.56 -0.85
C ALA A 204 -18.86 21.83 -1.65
N ILE A 205 -18.76 21.74 -2.99
CA ILE A 205 -18.60 22.92 -3.86
C ILE A 205 -19.94 23.56 -4.29
N GLY A 206 -21.08 23.00 -3.86
CA GLY A 206 -22.42 23.53 -4.17
C GLY A 206 -22.91 23.25 -5.59
N GLY A 207 -22.46 22.15 -6.20
CA GLY A 207 -22.92 21.65 -7.50
C GLY A 207 -22.37 22.40 -8.73
N SER A 208 -21.41 23.30 -8.56
CA SER A 208 -20.75 24.00 -9.68
C SER A 208 -19.30 24.37 -9.36
N GLY A 209 -18.44 24.33 -10.38
CA GLY A 209 -17.06 24.81 -10.27
C GLY A 209 -16.09 24.14 -11.23
N LYS A 210 -14.83 24.57 -11.17
CA LYS A 210 -13.71 23.86 -11.80
C LYS A 210 -13.12 22.87 -10.81
N ILE A 211 -12.84 21.66 -11.25
CA ILE A 211 -12.15 20.65 -10.44
C ILE A 211 -10.96 20.04 -11.19
N ALA A 212 -10.03 19.42 -10.45
CA ALA A 212 -8.99 18.58 -11.02
C ALA A 212 -9.05 17.17 -10.44
N VAL A 213 -8.63 16.18 -11.22
CA VAL A 213 -8.43 14.80 -10.78
C VAL A 213 -6.92 14.52 -10.79
N PHE A 214 -6.40 14.05 -9.67
CA PHE A 214 -5.01 13.66 -9.49
C PHE A 214 -5.00 12.18 -9.11
N SER A 215 -4.46 11.33 -9.99
CA SER A 215 -4.56 9.88 -9.86
C SER A 215 -3.20 9.22 -9.72
N ALA A 216 -3.19 8.05 -9.07
CA ALA A 216 -2.21 6.99 -9.28
C ALA A 216 -2.24 6.50 -10.76
N GLN A 217 -1.50 5.44 -11.08
CA GLN A 217 -1.19 5.07 -12.46
C GLN A 217 -2.44 4.69 -13.29
N GLU A 218 -2.61 5.27 -14.49
CA GLU A 218 -3.74 5.00 -15.41
C GLU A 218 -3.83 3.52 -15.80
N LYS A 219 -2.69 2.82 -15.81
CA LYS A 219 -2.55 1.39 -16.09
C LYS A 219 -3.13 0.46 -15.01
N THR A 220 -3.51 0.96 -13.83
CA THR A 220 -4.11 0.13 -12.76
C THR A 220 -5.64 0.10 -12.84
N GLU A 221 -6.22 -1.07 -12.61
CA GLU A 221 -7.67 -1.31 -12.69
C GLU A 221 -8.43 -0.49 -11.63
N SER A 222 -7.88 -0.41 -10.43
CA SER A 222 -8.44 0.36 -9.32
C SER A 222 -8.50 1.86 -9.64
N SER A 223 -7.44 2.45 -10.20
CA SER A 223 -7.45 3.85 -10.66
C SER A 223 -8.46 4.09 -11.78
N GLN A 224 -8.53 3.20 -12.77
CA GLN A 224 -9.49 3.31 -13.88
C GLN A 224 -10.94 3.30 -13.38
N LYS A 225 -11.29 2.41 -12.44
CA LYS A 225 -12.61 2.38 -11.80
C LYS A 225 -12.88 3.61 -10.95
N ARG A 226 -11.92 4.07 -10.13
CA ARG A 226 -12.04 5.28 -9.29
C ARG A 226 -12.34 6.52 -10.15
N VAL A 227 -11.53 6.77 -11.18
CA VAL A 227 -11.75 7.92 -12.08
C VAL A 227 -12.99 7.73 -12.97
N GLY A 228 -13.29 6.50 -13.37
CA GLY A 228 -14.48 6.16 -14.16
C GLY A 228 -15.79 6.43 -13.42
N GLY A 229 -15.94 5.90 -12.21
CA GLY A 229 -17.12 6.13 -11.36
C GLY A 229 -17.30 7.62 -11.00
N PHE A 230 -16.19 8.31 -10.71
CA PHE A 230 -16.19 9.75 -10.44
C PHE A 230 -16.71 10.56 -11.64
N LYS A 231 -16.25 10.25 -12.85
CA LYS A 231 -16.75 10.85 -14.10
C LYS A 231 -18.21 10.49 -14.41
N GLU A 232 -18.66 9.30 -14.04
CA GLU A 232 -20.05 8.85 -14.25
C GLU A 232 -21.02 9.69 -13.40
N THR A 233 -20.78 9.81 -12.10
CA THR A 233 -21.59 10.64 -11.19
C THR A 233 -21.61 12.11 -11.62
N LEU A 234 -20.47 12.67 -12.05
CA LEU A 234 -20.40 14.07 -12.47
C LEU A 234 -21.24 14.39 -13.73
N MET A 235 -21.77 13.40 -14.45
CA MET A 235 -22.76 13.65 -15.51
C MET A 235 -24.09 14.21 -14.96
N GLU A 236 -24.38 14.04 -13.67
CA GLU A 236 -25.54 14.64 -13.00
C GLU A 236 -25.31 16.11 -12.58
N TYR A 237 -24.06 16.58 -12.61
CA TYR A 237 -23.63 17.90 -12.16
C TYR A 237 -23.05 18.75 -13.32
N PRO A 238 -23.88 19.17 -14.30
CA PRO A 238 -23.43 19.77 -15.55
C PRO A 238 -22.73 21.14 -15.43
N ASP A 239 -22.84 21.80 -14.28
CA ASP A 239 -22.14 23.06 -13.97
C ASP A 239 -20.79 22.84 -13.25
N ILE A 240 -20.36 21.58 -13.08
CA ILE A 240 -19.00 21.18 -12.69
C ILE A 240 -18.18 20.87 -13.96
N THR A 241 -16.88 21.17 -13.96
CA THR A 241 -15.98 20.84 -15.08
C THR A 241 -14.61 20.40 -14.57
N ILE A 242 -14.20 19.19 -14.97
CA ILE A 242 -12.81 18.72 -14.83
C ILE A 242 -11.94 19.55 -15.78
N VAL A 243 -11.05 20.39 -15.25
CA VAL A 243 -10.14 21.24 -16.03
C VAL A 243 -8.73 20.68 -16.14
N SER A 244 -8.38 19.69 -15.32
CA SER A 244 -7.16 18.91 -15.45
C SER A 244 -7.36 17.51 -14.87
N GLU A 245 -6.68 16.55 -15.48
CA GLU A 245 -6.68 15.15 -15.08
C GLU A 245 -5.23 14.67 -15.25
N LEU A 246 -4.62 14.21 -14.17
CA LEU A 246 -3.23 13.75 -14.12
C LEU A 246 -3.19 12.33 -13.56
N TYR A 247 -2.25 11.52 -14.04
CA TYR A 247 -1.93 10.19 -13.53
C TYR A 247 -0.41 10.12 -13.37
N THR A 248 0.10 9.49 -12.30
CA THR A 248 1.55 9.48 -12.01
C THR A 248 2.38 8.89 -13.16
N ASP A 249 1.88 7.87 -13.85
CA ASP A 249 2.56 7.23 -14.99
C ASP A 249 2.57 8.05 -16.30
N LYS A 250 1.98 9.25 -16.31
CA LYS A 250 1.91 10.15 -17.48
C LYS A 250 2.66 11.47 -17.31
N VAL A 251 3.30 11.69 -16.16
CA VAL A 251 4.06 12.92 -15.86
C VAL A 251 5.45 12.57 -15.32
N ASP A 252 6.47 13.35 -15.66
CA ASP A 252 7.84 13.12 -15.18
C ASP A 252 7.98 13.37 -13.66
N ASP A 253 7.11 14.22 -13.10
CA ASP A 253 7.08 14.61 -11.69
C ASP A 253 5.66 15.07 -11.30
N MET A 254 5.01 14.35 -10.38
CA MET A 254 3.60 14.56 -10.02
C MET A 254 3.41 15.80 -9.12
N GLU A 255 4.36 16.09 -8.22
CA GLU A 255 4.32 17.27 -7.34
C GLU A 255 4.31 18.56 -8.17
N THR A 256 5.27 18.69 -9.08
CA THR A 256 5.36 19.81 -10.03
C THR A 256 4.12 19.90 -10.90
N ALA A 257 3.61 18.77 -11.43
CA ALA A 257 2.42 18.77 -12.28
C ALA A 257 1.17 19.27 -11.54
N MET A 258 0.95 18.84 -10.29
CA MET A 258 -0.14 19.33 -9.45
C MET A 258 0.02 20.82 -9.09
N ALA A 259 1.23 21.26 -8.74
CA ALA A 259 1.52 22.67 -8.49
C ALA A 259 1.27 23.54 -9.74
N ASP A 260 1.60 23.05 -10.94
CA ASP A 260 1.36 23.75 -12.20
C ASP A 260 -0.15 23.86 -12.53
N VAL A 261 -0.96 22.88 -12.12
CA VAL A 261 -2.44 22.94 -12.20
C VAL A 261 -3.00 23.99 -11.24
N LEU A 262 -2.55 24.03 -9.98
CA LEU A 262 -2.98 25.05 -9.00
C LEU A 262 -2.64 26.47 -9.48
N ASN A 263 -1.42 26.69 -9.99
CA ASN A 263 -0.98 27.98 -10.54
C ASN A 263 -1.78 28.39 -11.80
N ARG A 264 -2.22 27.42 -12.61
CA ARG A 264 -2.97 27.65 -13.86
C ARG A 264 -4.46 27.91 -13.62
N TYR A 265 -5.01 27.39 -12.52
CA TYR A 265 -6.41 27.52 -12.15
C TYR A 265 -6.56 28.07 -10.71
N PRO A 266 -6.24 29.34 -10.44
CA PRO A 266 -6.45 29.96 -9.13
C PRO A 266 -7.94 30.13 -8.75
N ASP A 267 -8.86 29.76 -9.63
CA ASP A 267 -10.30 29.64 -9.37
C ASP A 267 -10.78 28.18 -9.28
N LEU A 268 -9.87 27.22 -9.07
CA LEU A 268 -10.21 25.83 -8.75
C LEU A 268 -11.11 25.79 -7.50
N SER A 269 -12.08 24.90 -7.56
CA SER A 269 -13.17 24.75 -6.58
C SER A 269 -13.00 23.47 -5.78
N GLY A 270 -12.55 22.39 -6.42
CA GLY A 270 -12.31 21.09 -5.79
C GLY A 270 -11.18 20.29 -6.44
N VAL A 271 -10.67 19.28 -5.74
CA VAL A 271 -9.75 18.25 -6.25
C VAL A 271 -10.17 16.88 -5.75
N PHE A 272 -9.89 15.84 -6.55
CA PHE A 272 -10.01 14.44 -6.16
C PHE A 272 -8.65 13.75 -6.29
N CYS A 273 -8.16 13.15 -5.20
CA CYS A 273 -6.93 12.34 -5.17
C CYS A 273 -7.29 10.85 -5.06
N THR A 274 -6.72 9.97 -5.89
CA THR A 274 -7.25 8.59 -6.04
C THR A 274 -6.57 7.49 -5.23
N ASN A 275 -5.48 7.77 -4.50
CA ASN A 275 -4.86 6.85 -3.54
C ASN A 275 -4.14 7.61 -2.39
N GLU A 276 -3.54 6.88 -1.45
CA GLU A 276 -2.71 7.46 -0.38
C GLU A 276 -1.59 8.38 -0.89
N ASP A 277 -0.68 7.88 -1.75
CA ASP A 277 0.49 8.65 -2.21
C ASP A 277 0.14 10.00 -2.83
N VAL A 278 -0.87 10.03 -3.71
CA VAL A 278 -1.28 11.26 -4.40
C VAL A 278 -2.04 12.20 -3.47
N SER A 279 -2.74 11.67 -2.47
CA SER A 279 -3.39 12.48 -1.42
C SER A 279 -2.35 13.15 -0.52
N ASP A 280 -1.38 12.40 -0.02
CA ASP A 280 -0.27 12.90 0.80
C ASP A 280 0.61 13.90 0.04
N LEU A 281 0.98 13.58 -1.21
CA LEU A 281 1.77 14.47 -2.08
C LEU A 281 1.01 15.76 -2.39
N TYR A 282 -0.31 15.69 -2.61
CA TYR A 282 -1.14 16.89 -2.76
C TYR A 282 -1.20 17.69 -1.45
N LEU A 283 -1.36 17.03 -0.29
CA LEU A 283 -1.41 17.67 1.03
C LEU A 283 -0.12 18.44 1.37
N GLY A 284 1.04 17.98 0.91
CA GLY A 284 2.32 18.69 1.06
C GLY A 284 2.46 20.01 0.27
N LEU A 285 1.64 20.26 -0.75
CA LEU A 285 1.75 21.45 -1.62
C LEU A 285 1.29 22.75 -0.96
N ASP A 286 1.93 23.87 -1.33
CA ASP A 286 1.37 25.21 -1.15
C ASP A 286 0.16 25.41 -2.09
N LYS A 287 -1.02 25.55 -1.47
CA LYS A 287 -2.32 25.73 -2.15
C LYS A 287 -2.70 27.21 -2.31
N GLY A 288 -1.85 28.14 -1.86
CA GLY A 288 -2.10 29.59 -1.85
C GLY A 288 -3.19 30.04 -0.86
N GLU A 289 -3.61 31.31 -0.97
CA GLU A 289 -4.59 31.92 -0.04
C GLU A 289 -5.99 31.28 -0.06
N LYS A 290 -6.30 30.46 -1.09
CA LYS A 290 -7.59 29.79 -1.24
C LYS A 290 -7.42 28.39 -1.82
N ALA A 291 -7.16 27.41 -0.94
CA ALA A 291 -7.20 26.01 -1.30
C ALA A 291 -8.58 25.62 -1.92
N PRO A 292 -8.61 24.73 -2.92
CA PRO A 292 -9.83 24.05 -3.35
C PRO A 292 -10.26 23.02 -2.29
N VAL A 293 -11.52 22.58 -2.33
CA VAL A 293 -11.99 21.47 -1.48
C VAL A 293 -11.29 20.17 -1.93
N MET A 294 -10.66 19.44 -1.02
CA MET A 294 -10.04 18.15 -1.32
C MET A 294 -10.94 16.99 -0.88
N VAL A 295 -11.06 15.98 -1.73
CA VAL A 295 -11.51 14.63 -1.37
C VAL A 295 -10.42 13.63 -1.76
N GLY A 296 -10.05 12.75 -0.84
CA GLY A 296 -9.12 11.65 -1.07
C GLY A 296 -9.80 10.30 -1.29
N VAL A 297 -8.94 9.30 -1.49
CA VAL A 297 -9.17 7.88 -1.23
C VAL A 297 -8.09 7.47 -0.22
N ASP A 298 -8.28 6.36 0.49
CA ASP A 298 -7.35 5.87 1.54
C ASP A 298 -7.32 6.75 2.81
N ALA A 299 -6.61 6.32 3.86
CA ALA A 299 -6.66 6.99 5.17
C ALA A 299 -5.33 6.95 5.94
N THR A 300 -4.26 7.49 5.34
CA THR A 300 -2.94 7.65 5.99
C THR A 300 -3.03 8.48 7.26
N THR A 301 -2.02 8.41 8.12
CA THR A 301 -1.87 9.34 9.26
C THR A 301 -1.83 10.82 8.82
N VAL A 302 -1.40 11.11 7.59
CA VAL A 302 -1.37 12.45 7.00
C VAL A 302 -2.77 12.92 6.59
N GLN A 303 -3.55 12.08 5.90
CA GLN A 303 -4.96 12.34 5.56
C GLN A 303 -5.84 12.46 6.81
N GLN A 304 -5.69 11.53 7.76
CA GLN A 304 -6.41 11.60 9.04
C GLN A 304 -6.17 12.92 9.77
N LYS A 305 -4.91 13.41 9.75
CA LYS A 305 -4.58 14.73 10.27
C LYS A 305 -5.15 15.87 9.42
N ALA A 306 -5.12 15.77 8.09
CA ALA A 306 -5.68 16.78 7.19
C ALA A 306 -7.19 16.95 7.38
N ILE A 307 -7.92 15.85 7.57
CA ILE A 307 -9.35 15.83 7.90
C ILE A 307 -9.59 16.51 9.25
N ALA A 308 -8.81 16.17 10.29
CA ALA A 308 -8.91 16.78 11.62
C ALA A 308 -8.57 18.29 11.65
N ASP A 309 -7.64 18.74 10.79
CA ASP A 309 -7.30 20.15 10.60
C ASP A 309 -8.28 20.90 9.67
N GLY A 310 -9.16 20.20 8.96
CA GLY A 310 -10.06 20.77 7.94
C GLY A 310 -9.39 21.18 6.63
N GLN A 311 -8.23 20.58 6.31
CA GLN A 311 -7.50 20.74 5.05
C GLN A 311 -8.01 19.80 3.95
N GLU A 312 -8.54 18.64 4.35
CA GLU A 312 -9.26 17.66 3.53
C GLU A 312 -10.71 17.61 4.01
N LEU A 313 -11.68 17.48 3.09
CA LEU A 313 -13.11 17.39 3.45
C LEU A 313 -13.41 16.08 4.18
N GLY A 314 -12.70 15.03 3.76
CA GLY A 314 -12.94 13.63 4.05
C GLY A 314 -12.43 12.79 2.88
N THR A 315 -12.34 11.50 3.11
CA THR A 315 -11.78 10.51 2.19
C THR A 315 -12.72 9.32 2.05
N VAL A 316 -12.67 8.63 0.91
CA VAL A 316 -13.30 7.32 0.75
C VAL A 316 -12.27 6.25 1.08
N SER A 317 -12.32 5.70 2.29
CA SER A 317 -11.31 4.76 2.79
C SER A 317 -11.67 3.30 2.49
N GLN A 318 -10.65 2.46 2.35
CA GLN A 318 -10.78 1.01 2.14
C GLN A 318 -10.61 0.27 3.49
N ASP A 319 -10.89 -1.04 3.55
CA ASP A 319 -10.44 -1.90 4.65
C ASP A 319 -9.29 -2.79 4.13
N PRO A 320 -8.02 -2.37 4.26
CA PRO A 320 -6.90 -3.08 3.65
C PRO A 320 -6.59 -4.38 4.39
N TYR A 321 -6.83 -4.40 5.70
CA TYR A 321 -6.71 -5.58 6.53
C TYR A 321 -7.69 -6.67 6.07
N ALA A 322 -8.96 -6.33 5.85
CA ALA A 322 -9.94 -7.26 5.34
C ALA A 322 -9.65 -7.71 3.89
N ILE A 323 -9.12 -6.84 3.02
CA ILE A 323 -8.61 -7.23 1.69
C ILE A 323 -7.52 -8.31 1.84
N GLY A 324 -6.52 -8.07 2.69
CA GLY A 324 -5.44 -9.03 2.95
C GLY A 324 -5.94 -10.36 3.50
N TYR A 325 -6.75 -10.31 4.57
CA TYR A 325 -7.31 -11.49 5.22
C TYR A 325 -8.16 -12.31 4.26
N GLN A 326 -9.11 -11.69 3.54
CA GLN A 326 -9.97 -12.37 2.58
C GLN A 326 -9.20 -12.92 1.36
N THR A 327 -8.06 -12.33 1.00
CA THR A 327 -7.17 -12.88 -0.05
C THR A 327 -6.58 -14.22 0.38
N ILE A 328 -6.11 -14.35 1.62
CA ILE A 328 -5.58 -15.61 2.15
C ILE A 328 -6.68 -16.66 2.34
N ILE A 329 -7.88 -16.28 2.79
CA ILE A 329 -9.03 -17.21 2.86
C ILE A 329 -9.40 -17.73 1.46
N ALA A 330 -9.42 -16.86 0.44
CA ALA A 330 -9.64 -17.26 -0.95
C ALA A 330 -8.52 -18.16 -1.49
N ALA A 331 -7.26 -17.88 -1.13
CA ALA A 331 -6.10 -18.69 -1.50
C ALA A 331 -6.16 -20.08 -0.87
N ALA A 332 -6.56 -20.18 0.40
CA ALA A 332 -6.78 -21.44 1.11
C ALA A 332 -7.88 -22.30 0.48
N GLN A 333 -8.97 -21.68 0.03
CA GLN A 333 -10.03 -22.33 -0.75
C GLN A 333 -9.50 -22.81 -2.11
N ALA A 334 -8.81 -21.95 -2.84
CA ALA A 334 -8.27 -22.26 -4.18
C ALA A 334 -7.20 -23.37 -4.16
N MET A 335 -6.41 -23.50 -3.09
CA MET A 335 -5.43 -24.59 -2.92
C MET A 335 -6.02 -25.90 -2.32
N SER A 336 -7.34 -26.00 -2.16
CA SER A 336 -7.98 -27.20 -1.64
C SER A 336 -7.75 -28.42 -2.55
N THR A 337 -7.18 -29.48 -1.99
CA THR A 337 -6.96 -30.77 -2.70
C THR A 337 -8.26 -31.50 -3.04
N ASP A 338 -9.38 -31.15 -2.41
CA ASP A 338 -10.72 -31.42 -2.96
C ASP A 338 -11.05 -30.39 -4.04
N VAL A 339 -11.01 -30.84 -5.30
CA VAL A 339 -11.29 -30.06 -6.52
C VAL A 339 -12.76 -29.65 -6.70
N GLN A 340 -13.70 -30.14 -5.89
CA GLN A 340 -15.04 -29.55 -5.80
C GLN A 340 -15.02 -28.37 -4.84
N LYS A 341 -14.32 -28.47 -3.70
CA LYS A 341 -14.12 -27.35 -2.79
C LYS A 341 -13.31 -26.20 -3.40
N ALA A 342 -12.25 -26.49 -4.16
CA ALA A 342 -11.51 -25.45 -4.87
C ALA A 342 -12.37 -24.72 -5.92
N ALA A 343 -13.35 -25.41 -6.52
CA ALA A 343 -14.31 -24.83 -7.46
C ALA A 343 -15.52 -24.13 -6.80
N GLU A 344 -15.64 -24.18 -5.46
CA GLU A 344 -16.63 -23.41 -4.68
C GLU A 344 -16.12 -22.00 -4.29
N VAL A 345 -14.85 -21.65 -4.57
CA VAL A 345 -14.28 -20.33 -4.25
C VAL A 345 -15.07 -19.20 -4.94
N GLU A 346 -15.50 -18.21 -4.18
CA GLU A 346 -16.28 -17.10 -4.74
C GLU A 346 -15.38 -16.20 -5.60
N LYS A 347 -15.65 -16.17 -6.91
CA LYS A 347 -14.75 -15.57 -7.90
C LYS A 347 -14.54 -14.06 -7.71
N ASN A 348 -15.55 -13.30 -7.30
CA ASN A 348 -15.44 -11.86 -7.13
C ASN A 348 -16.12 -11.45 -5.83
N VAL A 349 -15.34 -11.06 -4.82
CA VAL A 349 -15.87 -10.42 -3.60
C VAL A 349 -15.34 -8.99 -3.58
N LEU A 350 -16.27 -8.04 -3.60
CA LEU A 350 -15.97 -6.62 -3.47
C LEU A 350 -16.25 -6.18 -2.03
N LEU A 351 -15.28 -5.51 -1.41
CA LEU A 351 -15.43 -4.91 -0.09
C LEU A 351 -16.00 -3.48 -0.23
N GLU A 352 -16.89 -3.11 0.69
CA GLU A 352 -17.53 -1.80 0.69
C GLU A 352 -16.61 -0.77 1.38
N PRO A 353 -16.27 0.35 0.73
CA PRO A 353 -15.49 1.43 1.34
C PRO A 353 -16.39 2.32 2.22
N GLU A 354 -15.80 2.93 3.25
CA GLU A 354 -16.49 3.88 4.13
C GLU A 354 -16.07 5.33 3.85
N TRP A 355 -16.98 6.28 4.04
CA TRP A 355 -16.66 7.70 3.97
C TRP A 355 -16.18 8.20 5.33
N ILE A 356 -14.92 8.62 5.42
CA ILE A 356 -14.32 9.14 6.64
C ILE A 356 -14.20 10.66 6.56
N ASP A 357 -14.85 11.39 7.48
CA ASP A 357 -14.70 12.84 7.66
C ASP A 357 -14.60 13.23 9.14
N ALA A 358 -14.43 14.53 9.41
CA ALA A 358 -14.24 15.08 10.75
C ALA A 358 -15.42 14.84 11.74
N SER A 359 -16.55 14.26 11.29
CA SER A 359 -17.69 13.88 12.12
C SER A 359 -17.69 12.40 12.55
N ASN A 360 -17.01 11.50 11.81
CA ASN A 360 -17.00 10.05 12.09
C ASN A 360 -15.59 9.41 12.14
N ILE A 361 -14.51 10.16 11.86
CA ILE A 361 -13.11 9.70 12.01
C ILE A 361 -12.74 9.26 13.43
N SER A 362 -13.51 9.65 14.44
CA SER A 362 -13.35 9.24 15.85
C SER A 362 -14.36 8.19 16.32
N ASP A 363 -15.16 7.60 15.43
CA ASP A 363 -16.02 6.46 15.77
C ASP A 363 -15.20 5.16 15.79
N GLU A 364 -15.38 4.35 16.84
CA GLU A 364 -14.64 3.09 17.03
C GLU A 364 -15.02 2.06 15.96
N THR A 365 -16.23 2.13 15.39
CA THR A 365 -16.68 1.26 14.29
C THR A 365 -15.83 1.42 13.03
N ASN A 366 -15.21 2.58 12.83
CA ASN A 366 -14.48 2.92 11.61
C ASN A 366 -13.00 2.54 11.70
N SER A 367 -12.58 1.85 12.77
CA SER A 367 -11.16 1.70 13.08
C SER A 367 -10.34 0.80 12.15
N ASN A 368 -10.99 0.00 11.30
CA ASN A 368 -10.33 -0.75 10.22
C ASN A 368 -10.06 0.13 8.97
N TYR A 369 -10.82 1.22 8.82
CA TYR A 369 -10.73 2.17 7.71
C TYR A 369 -9.72 3.30 7.98
N LEU A 370 -8.78 3.11 8.93
CA LEU A 370 -7.74 4.08 9.34
C LEU A 370 -6.39 3.37 9.36
N TYR A 371 -5.40 3.84 8.58
CA TYR A 371 -4.29 2.98 8.18
C TYR A 371 -3.13 2.90 9.19
N SER A 372 -3.07 3.84 10.13
CA SER A 372 -2.33 3.75 11.40
C SER A 372 -2.96 4.68 12.45
N LYS A 373 -2.68 4.42 13.74
CA LYS A 373 -3.21 5.14 14.91
C LYS A 373 -2.09 5.72 15.77
#